data_AF-A0A925VMM4-F1
#
_entry.id   AF-A0A925VMM4-F1
#
_cell.length_a   1.000
_cell.length_b   1.000
_cell.length_c   1.000
_cell.angle_alpha   90.00
_cell.angle_beta   90.00
_cell.angle_gamma   90.00
#
_symmetry.space_group_name_H-M   'P 1'
#
loop_
_entity.id
_entity.type
_entity.pdbx_description
1 polymer ?
#
loop_
_entity_poly.entity_id
_entity_poly.type
_entity_poly.pdbx_seq_one_letter_code
_entity_poly.pdbx_strand_id
1 'polypeptide(L)' 'AIALLIAQATASRLAQCPPDLLIQPDVGPLPTLDMTNPEAGYALGATAARAAMGKLCELRTWRNAHGTASAD' A
#
# COMPACT_ATOMS: atom_id res chain seq x y z
N ALA A 1 5.99 28.22 -20.99
CA ALA A 1 6.62 26.96 -21.42
C ALA A 1 7.14 26.14 -20.23
N ILE A 2 8.04 26.68 -19.39
CA ILE A 2 8.64 25.95 -18.24
C ILE A 2 7.59 25.45 -17.23
N ALA A 3 6.59 26.25 -16.89
CA ALA A 3 5.52 25.83 -15.97
C ALA A 3 4.71 24.61 -16.46
N LEU A 4 4.54 24.46 -17.78
CA LEU A 4 3.87 23.30 -18.38
C LEU A 4 4.74 22.04 -18.22
N LEU A 5 6.04 22.17 -18.46
CA LEU A 5 7.01 21.07 -18.29
C LEU A 5 7.11 20.64 -16.83
N ILE A 6 7.09 21.58 -15.89
CA ILE A 6 7.07 21.29 -14.45
C ILE A 6 5.78 20.53 -14.10
N ALA A 7 4.61 21.01 -14.53
CA ALA A 7 3.34 20.34 -14.27
C ALA A 7 3.30 18.91 -14.84
N GLN A 8 3.78 18.70 -16.07
CA GLN A 8 3.87 17.37 -16.68
C GLN A 8 4.87 16.46 -15.95
N ALA A 9 6.06 16.96 -15.61
CA ALA A 9 7.05 16.18 -14.88
C ALA A 9 6.56 15.78 -13.48
N THR A 10 5.88 16.68 -12.78
CA THR A 10 5.26 16.39 -11.48
C THR A 10 4.13 15.38 -11.62
N ALA A 11 3.25 15.53 -12.61
CA ALA A 11 2.17 14.56 -12.87
C ALA A 11 2.73 13.18 -13.21
N SER A 12 3.76 13.08 -14.05
CA SER A 12 4.45 11.82 -14.35
C SER A 12 5.09 11.21 -13.11
N ARG A 13 5.72 12.02 -12.25
CA ARG A 13 6.37 11.52 -11.02
C ARG A 13 5.35 11.00 -10.00
N LEU A 14 4.23 11.70 -9.83
CA LEU A 14 3.12 11.25 -8.99
C LEU A 14 2.45 9.99 -9.58
N ALA A 15 2.40 9.87 -10.90
CA ALA A 15 1.93 8.68 -11.61
C ALA A 15 2.92 7.50 -11.56
N GLN A 16 4.16 7.70 -11.10
CA GLN A 16 5.19 6.66 -10.95
C GLN A 16 5.41 6.25 -9.49
N CYS A 17 5.00 7.07 -8.53
CA CYS A 17 5.09 6.78 -7.10
C CYS A 17 3.68 6.61 -6.52
N PRO A 18 3.14 5.39 -6.44
CA PRO A 18 1.85 5.20 -5.79
C PRO A 18 1.97 5.59 -4.30
N PRO A 19 0.87 6.05 -3.68
CA PRO A 19 0.86 6.30 -2.25
C PRO A 19 1.11 4.99 -1.48
N ASP A 20 2.02 5.03 -0.51
CA ASP A 20 2.27 3.91 0.39
C ASP A 20 1.00 3.55 1.18
N LEU A 21 0.74 2.24 1.32
CA LEU A 21 -0.35 1.75 2.15
C LEU A 21 0.19 1.25 3.48
N LEU A 22 -0.04 2.02 4.54
CA LEU A 22 0.23 1.61 5.91
C LEU A 22 -0.87 0.66 6.39
N ILE A 23 -0.49 -0.56 6.78
CA ILE A 23 -1.37 -1.52 7.46
C ILE A 23 -0.89 -1.61 8.91
N GLN A 24 -1.76 -1.22 9.84
CA GLN A 24 -1.47 -1.22 11.27
C GLN A 24 -2.50 -2.09 12.01
N PRO A 25 -2.17 -3.35 12.30
CA PRO A 25 -3.00 -4.20 13.14
C PRO A 25 -3.13 -3.61 14.55
N ASP A 26 -4.31 -3.71 15.15
CA ASP A 26 -4.48 -3.40 16.57
C ASP A 26 -3.89 -4.54 17.41
N VAL A 27 -2.69 -4.30 17.92
CA VAL A 27 -1.95 -5.25 18.76
C VAL A 27 -2.03 -4.91 20.25
N GLY A 28 -2.82 -3.90 20.64
CA GLY A 28 -3.01 -3.53 22.05
C GLY A 28 -3.39 -4.70 22.97
N PRO A 29 -4.20 -5.68 22.50
CA PRO A 29 -4.53 -6.87 23.28
C PRO A 29 -3.40 -7.92 23.41
N LEU A 30 -2.31 -7.81 22.62
CA LEU A 30 -1.24 -8.82 22.59
C LEU A 30 -0.07 -8.45 23.50
N PRO A 31 0.40 -9.37 24.37
CA PRO A 31 1.65 -9.19 25.08
C PRO A 31 2.82 -9.16 24.10
N THR A 32 3.80 -8.30 24.34
CA THR A 32 4.97 -8.14 23.46
C THR A 32 5.77 -9.42 23.27
N LEU A 33 5.74 -10.33 24.25
CA LEU A 33 6.50 -11.59 24.22
C LEU A 33 5.62 -12.78 24.63
N ASP A 34 4.49 -12.94 23.93
CA ASP A 34 3.68 -14.15 24.04
C ASP A 34 4.08 -15.17 22.96
N MET A 35 4.92 -16.11 23.36
CA MET A 35 5.33 -17.24 22.50
C MET A 35 4.39 -18.44 22.63
N THR A 36 3.39 -18.38 23.51
CA THR A 36 2.44 -19.47 23.77
C THR A 36 1.25 -19.44 22.82
N ASN A 37 0.95 -18.27 22.24
CA ASN A 37 -0.17 -18.08 21.33
C ASN A 37 0.19 -17.22 20.09
N PRO A 38 1.07 -17.71 19.21
CA PRO A 38 1.44 -16.97 17.99
C PRO A 38 0.26 -16.77 17.02
N GLU A 39 -0.76 -17.63 17.08
CA GLU A 39 -1.93 -17.55 16.22
C GLU A 39 -2.76 -16.29 16.45
N ALA A 40 -2.78 -15.74 17.68
CA ALA A 40 -3.47 -14.49 17.97
C ALA A 40 -2.86 -13.30 17.21
N GLY A 41 -1.52 -13.26 17.09
CA GLY A 41 -0.81 -12.29 16.25
C GLY A 41 -1.17 -12.41 14.78
N TYR A 42 -1.20 -13.63 14.26
CA TYR A 42 -1.62 -13.91 12.90
C TYR A 42 -3.06 -13.45 12.65
N ALA A 43 -3.99 -13.75 13.55
CA ALA A 43 -5.41 -13.40 13.40
C ALA A 43 -5.62 -11.87 13.29
N LEU A 44 -4.92 -11.08 14.12
CA LEU A 44 -4.98 -9.61 14.07
C LEU A 44 -4.36 -9.07 12.76
N GLY A 45 -3.21 -9.60 12.35
CA GLY A 45 -2.58 -9.23 11.08
C GLY A 45 -3.46 -9.56 9.87
N ALA A 46 -4.04 -10.76 9.84
CA ALA A 46 -4.94 -11.20 8.78
C ALA A 46 -6.21 -10.33 8.72
N THR A 47 -6.75 -9.93 9.87
CA THR A 47 -7.92 -9.05 9.95
C THR A 47 -7.59 -7.66 9.40
N ALA A 48 -6.46 -7.09 9.78
CA ALA A 48 -6.01 -5.79 9.27
C ALA A 48 -5.75 -5.82 7.75
N ALA A 49 -5.13 -6.89 7.24
CA ALA A 49 -4.91 -7.06 5.80
C ALA A 49 -6.22 -7.20 5.02
N ARG A 50 -7.21 -7.95 5.55
CA ARG A 50 -8.55 -8.06 4.95
C ARG A 50 -9.28 -6.73 4.94
N ALA A 51 -9.20 -5.95 6.01
CA ALA A 51 -9.76 -4.61 6.05
C ALA A 51 -9.13 -3.67 5.01
N ALA A 52 -7.84 -3.87 4.70
CA ALA A 52 -7.12 -3.13 3.68
C ALA A 52 -7.31 -3.66 2.24
N MET A 53 -8.06 -4.74 2.04
CA MET A 53 -8.17 -5.45 0.75
C MET A 53 -8.61 -4.54 -0.40
N GLY A 54 -9.60 -3.65 -0.17
CA GLY A 54 -10.05 -2.71 -1.19
C GLY A 54 -8.92 -1.80 -1.70
N LYS A 55 -8.18 -1.19 -0.77
CA LYS A 55 -7.02 -0.32 -1.08
C LYS A 55 -5.89 -1.08 -1.76
N LEU A 56 -5.65 -2.33 -1.36
CA LEU A 56 -4.66 -3.20 -2.02
C LEU A 56 -5.06 -3.52 -3.47
N CYS A 57 -6.35 -3.76 -3.73
CA CYS A 57 -6.88 -3.96 -5.08
C CYS A 57 -6.75 -2.68 -5.92
N GLU A 58 -7.08 -1.51 -5.37
CA GLU A 58 -6.90 -0.21 -6.03
C GLU A 58 -5.43 0.03 -6.40
N LEU A 59 -4.50 -0.23 -5.48
CA LEU A 59 -3.07 -0.13 -5.70
C LEU A 59 -2.59 -1.06 -6.82
N ARG A 60 -3.11 -2.29 -6.87
CA ARG A 60 -2.82 -3.26 -7.93
C ARG A 60 -3.33 -2.78 -9.28
N THR A 61 -4.57 -2.29 -9.34
CA THR A 61 -5.18 -1.75 -10.57
C THR A 61 -4.39 -0.55 -11.07
N TRP A 62 -4.03 0.37 -10.17
CA TRP A 62 -3.17 1.51 -10.49
C TRP A 62 -1.84 1.06 -11.09
N ARG A 63 -1.16 0.09 -10.46
CA ARG A 63 0.13 -0.42 -10.95
C ARG A 63 0.01 -1.08 -12.32
N ASN A 64 -1.07 -1.80 -12.59
CA ASN A 64 -1.29 -2.41 -13.90
C ASN A 64 -1.57 -1.36 -14.98
N ALA A 65 -2.28 -0.28 -14.64
CA ALA A 65 -2.57 0.81 -15.57
C ALA A 65 -1.33 1.68 -15.90
N HIS A 66 -0.35 1.76 -14.98
CA HIS A 66 0.84 2.60 -15.13
C HIS A 66 2.12 1.81 -15.47
N GLY A 67 2.14 0.50 -15.22
CA GLY A 67 3.29 -0.38 -15.49
C GLY A 67 3.45 -0.78 -16.97
N THR A 68 2.43 -0.58 -17.80
CA THR A 68 2.49 -0.82 -19.25
C THR A 68 3.09 0.34 -20.04
N ALA A 69 3.37 1.49 -19.41
CA ALA A 69 3.96 2.66 -20.05
C ALA A 69 5.50 2.64 -20.10
N SER A 70 6.15 1.58 -19.62
CA SER A 70 7.61 1.41 -19.59
C SER A 70 8.06 0.19 -20.43
N ALA A 71 7.46 0.03 -21.60
CA ALA A 71 7.91 -0.93 -22.60
C ALA A 71 7.88 -0.25 -23.98
N ASP A 72 8.75 0.74 -24.17
CA ASP A 72 9.28 1.22 -25.45
C ASP A 72 10.58 2.01 -25.21
#